data_AF-A0A353PCC2-F1
#
_entry.id   AF-A0A353PCC2-F1
#
_cell.length_a   1.000
_cell.length_b   1.000
_cell.length_c   1.000
_cell.angle_alpha   90.00
_cell.angle_beta   90.00
_cell.angle_gamma   90.00
#
_symmetry.space_group_name_H-M   'P 1'
#
loop_
_entity.id
_entity.type
_entity.pdbx_description
1 polymer ?
#
loop_
_entity_poly.entity_id
_entity_poly.type
_entity_poly.pdbx_seq_one_letter_code
_entity_poly.pdbx_strand_id
1 'polypeptide(L)'
;RRLGRGGPLGGVHWGLAARDGVVFVPISDYLNPIPGLKAPQPEDPTLPKMPGLYALEAATGELRWATAVRPTCADSAACYPGLSAAVTALSDLVLAATLDGRLQAYDIATGKLRWESATAREFQAVDGRSAQGGAIDAGGAIVAGHQVILNSGYGLFSQAPGNVLLVYGATDRSPSGHDSGNPE
;
A
#
# COMPACT_ATOMS: atom_id res chain seq x y z
N ARG A 1 12.44 -19.52 -1.06
CA ARG A 1 11.97 -18.99 -2.36
C ARG A 1 12.34 -17.51 -2.46
N ARG A 2 12.74 -17.01 -3.63
CA ARG A 2 12.98 -15.57 -3.86
C ARG A 2 11.71 -14.93 -4.43
N LEU A 3 11.21 -13.86 -3.80
CA LEU A 3 9.97 -13.17 -4.20
C LEU A 3 10.20 -11.82 -4.88
N GLY A 4 11.32 -11.16 -4.56
CA GLY A 4 11.75 -9.91 -5.16
C GLY A 4 13.25 -9.95 -5.38
N ARG A 5 13.74 -9.08 -6.25
CA ARG A 5 15.19 -8.94 -6.47
C ARG A 5 15.86 -8.07 -5.40
N GLY A 6 15.07 -7.30 -4.66
CA GLY A 6 15.53 -6.34 -3.67
C GLY A 6 15.97 -5.02 -4.30
N GLY A 7 16.60 -4.20 -3.49
CA GLY A 7 17.14 -2.89 -3.88
C GLY A 7 17.49 -2.06 -2.64
N PRO A 8 17.71 -0.75 -2.80
CA PRO A 8 18.03 0.15 -1.71
C PRO A 8 17.10 0.13 -0.47
N LEU A 9 15.83 -0.23 -0.64
CA LEU A 9 14.86 -0.40 0.47
C LEU A 9 14.69 -1.88 0.88
N GLY A 10 15.57 -2.76 0.42
CA GLY A 10 15.41 -4.21 0.53
C GLY A 10 14.39 -4.78 -0.47
N GLY A 11 14.01 -6.05 -0.25
CA GLY A 11 12.85 -6.65 -0.91
C GLY A 11 11.58 -6.32 -0.14
N VAL A 12 11.53 -6.81 1.09
CA VAL A 12 10.62 -6.37 2.16
C VAL A 12 11.33 -5.28 2.94
N HIS A 13 10.71 -4.11 3.09
CA HIS A 13 11.34 -3.00 3.82
C HIS A 13 10.94 -2.98 5.30
N TRP A 14 9.67 -2.69 5.63
CA TRP A 14 9.27 -2.45 7.01
C TRP A 14 8.54 -3.60 7.72
N GLY A 15 7.62 -4.30 7.05
CA GLY A 15 6.86 -5.32 7.77
C GLY A 15 5.97 -6.20 6.90
N LEU A 16 5.98 -7.49 7.25
CA LEU A 16 5.05 -8.51 6.79
C LEU A 16 3.81 -8.50 7.69
N ALA A 17 2.71 -9.09 7.22
CA ALA A 17 1.61 -9.50 8.08
C ALA A 17 1.42 -11.02 7.99
N ALA A 18 0.80 -11.61 9.00
CA ALA A 18 0.39 -13.00 8.97
C ALA A 18 -1.01 -13.15 9.54
N ARG A 19 -1.79 -14.06 8.97
CA ARG A 19 -3.13 -14.41 9.46
C ARG A 19 -3.51 -15.81 8.99
N ASP A 20 -4.15 -16.59 9.85
CA ASP A 20 -4.76 -17.88 9.52
C ASP A 20 -3.82 -18.84 8.76
N GLY A 21 -2.54 -18.88 9.18
CA GLY A 21 -1.51 -19.73 8.57
C GLY A 21 -0.91 -19.19 7.26
N VAL A 22 -1.22 -17.97 6.86
CA VAL A 22 -0.71 -17.30 5.66
C VAL A 22 0.15 -16.10 6.03
N VAL A 23 1.29 -15.93 5.36
CA VAL A 23 2.15 -14.74 5.46
C VAL A 23 1.96 -13.89 4.21
N PHE A 24 1.71 -12.60 4.40
CA PHE A 24 1.59 -11.59 3.34
C PHE A 24 2.87 -10.77 3.26
N VAL A 25 3.53 -10.83 2.11
CA VAL A 25 4.86 -10.29 1.88
C VAL A 25 4.76 -9.12 0.89
N PRO A 26 4.89 -7.86 1.35
CA PRO A 26 5.01 -6.72 0.46
C PRO A 26 6.42 -6.66 -0.13
N ILE A 27 6.52 -6.59 -1.45
CA ILE A 27 7.77 -6.40 -2.18
C ILE A 27 7.80 -5.00 -2.78
N SER A 28 8.88 -4.27 -2.48
CA SER A 28 9.13 -2.93 -2.98
C SER A 28 9.90 -2.94 -4.31
N ASP A 29 11.04 -3.64 -4.34
CA ASP A 29 12.01 -3.59 -5.45
C ASP A 29 12.36 -2.15 -5.89
N TYR A 30 12.33 -1.21 -4.94
CA TYR A 30 12.72 0.19 -5.13
C TYR A 30 14.18 0.27 -5.55
N LEU A 31 14.46 1.05 -6.60
CA LEU A 31 15.75 1.05 -7.29
C LEU A 31 16.42 2.41 -7.39
N ASN A 32 15.72 3.46 -7.00
CA ASN A 32 16.28 4.79 -7.06
C ASN A 32 17.45 4.90 -6.07
N PRO A 33 18.54 5.58 -6.45
CA PRO A 33 19.58 5.96 -5.52
C PRO A 33 19.02 6.80 -4.37
N ILE A 34 19.49 6.51 -3.15
CA ILE A 34 19.17 7.27 -1.96
C ILE A 34 20.37 8.19 -1.67
N PRO A 35 20.23 9.52 -1.81
CA PRO A 35 21.32 10.46 -1.55
C PRO A 35 21.90 10.28 -0.14
N GLY A 36 23.24 10.22 -0.06
CA GLY A 36 23.94 10.05 1.22
C GLY A 36 23.93 8.63 1.79
N LEU A 37 23.28 7.66 1.14
CA LEU A 37 23.24 6.27 1.58
C LEU A 37 23.89 5.34 0.53
N LYS A 38 24.89 4.57 0.95
CA LYS A 38 25.42 3.44 0.16
C LYS A 38 24.53 2.22 0.37
N ALA A 39 23.36 2.24 -0.26
CA ALA A 39 22.40 1.15 -0.11
C ALA A 39 22.85 -0.10 -0.91
N PRO A 40 22.57 -1.31 -0.41
CA PRO A 40 22.85 -2.54 -1.13
C PRO A 40 22.10 -2.56 -2.45
N GLN A 41 22.80 -2.96 -3.52
CA GLN A 41 22.19 -3.21 -4.81
C GLN A 41 21.68 -4.65 -4.88
N PRO A 42 20.73 -4.97 -5.79
CA PRO A 42 20.36 -6.34 -6.05
C PRO A 42 21.61 -7.17 -6.37
N GLU A 43 21.72 -8.36 -5.79
CA GLU A 43 22.84 -9.28 -6.04
C GLU A 43 23.00 -9.58 -7.54
N ASP A 44 21.88 -9.67 -8.24
CA ASP A 44 21.79 -9.81 -9.69
C ASP A 44 20.91 -8.69 -10.27
N PRO A 45 21.50 -7.68 -10.94
CA PRO A 45 20.76 -6.57 -11.53
C PRO A 45 19.94 -6.97 -12.77
N THR A 46 20.16 -8.17 -13.32
CA THR A 46 19.43 -8.67 -14.50
C THR A 46 18.05 -9.23 -14.15
N LEU A 47 17.81 -9.57 -12.87
CA LEU A 47 16.51 -10.04 -12.40
C LEU A 47 15.44 -8.95 -12.60
N PRO A 48 14.22 -9.29 -13.03
CA PRO A 48 13.15 -8.32 -13.23
C PRO A 48 12.68 -7.72 -11.89
N LYS A 49 12.20 -6.48 -11.93
CA LYS A 49 11.41 -5.89 -10.83
C LYS A 49 10.13 -6.71 -10.64
N MET A 50 9.80 -7.07 -9.41
CA MET A 50 8.56 -7.75 -9.07
C MET A 50 7.84 -7.09 -7.87
N PRO A 51 7.61 -5.76 -7.89
CA PRO A 51 6.84 -5.09 -6.84
C PRO A 51 5.43 -5.68 -6.77
N GLY A 52 4.99 -6.02 -5.57
CA GLY A 52 3.74 -6.74 -5.42
C GLY A 52 3.52 -7.29 -4.03
N LEU A 53 2.29 -7.74 -3.81
CA LEU A 53 1.89 -8.45 -2.59
C LEU A 53 1.85 -9.94 -2.89
N TYR A 54 2.50 -10.73 -2.04
CA TYR A 54 2.56 -12.19 -2.17
C TYR A 54 1.98 -12.83 -0.93
N ALA A 55 1.19 -13.89 -1.09
CA ALA A 55 0.73 -14.72 0.00
C ALA A 55 1.42 -16.08 -0.03
N LEU A 56 2.03 -16.44 1.08
CA LEU A 56 2.70 -17.72 1.28
C LEU A 56 2.03 -18.52 2.39
N GLU A 57 1.98 -19.84 2.24
CA GLU A 57 1.78 -20.73 3.37
C GLU A 57 2.87 -20.51 4.42
N ALA A 58 2.50 -20.23 5.66
CA ALA A 58 3.45 -19.95 6.73
C ALA A 58 4.33 -21.17 7.06
N ALA A 59 3.74 -22.37 7.00
CA ALA A 59 4.42 -23.61 7.37
C ALA A 59 5.43 -24.09 6.31
N THR A 60 5.15 -23.83 5.02
CA THR A 60 5.92 -24.41 3.91
C THR A 60 6.63 -23.36 3.04
N GLY A 61 6.19 -22.11 3.10
CA GLY A 61 6.64 -21.05 2.18
C GLY A 61 6.12 -21.22 0.75
N GLU A 62 5.16 -22.09 0.52
CA GLU A 62 4.52 -22.28 -0.78
C GLU A 62 3.68 -21.07 -1.16
N LEU A 63 3.75 -20.67 -2.43
CA LEU A 63 3.01 -19.51 -2.94
C LEU A 63 1.54 -19.87 -3.12
N ARG A 64 0.65 -19.15 -2.42
CA ARG A 64 -0.79 -19.22 -2.65
C ARG A 64 -1.22 -18.33 -3.80
N TRP A 65 -0.83 -17.06 -3.75
CA TRP A 65 -1.12 -16.08 -4.79
C TRP A 65 -0.09 -14.95 -4.79
N ALA A 66 -0.01 -14.23 -5.91
CA ALA A 66 0.82 -13.06 -6.07
C ALA A 66 0.07 -12.01 -6.90
N THR A 67 0.11 -10.77 -6.44
CA THR A 67 -0.49 -9.63 -7.13
C THR A 67 0.56 -8.55 -7.34
N ALA A 68 0.99 -8.40 -8.59
CA ALA A 68 1.92 -7.34 -8.96
C ALA A 68 1.26 -5.96 -8.80
N VAL A 69 1.99 -4.99 -8.27
CA VAL A 69 1.54 -3.59 -8.26
C VAL A 69 1.99 -2.92 -9.54
N ARG A 70 1.05 -2.27 -10.23
CA ARG A 70 1.30 -1.51 -11.45
C ARG A 70 1.36 -0.01 -11.12
N PRO A 71 2.26 0.75 -11.74
CA PRO A 71 2.27 2.20 -11.59
C PRO A 71 1.01 2.80 -12.23
N THR A 72 0.43 3.80 -11.56
CA THR A 72 -0.65 4.65 -12.12
C THR A 72 -0.18 6.07 -12.39
N CYS A 73 1.10 6.37 -12.10
CA CYS A 73 1.72 7.66 -12.33
C CYS A 73 2.53 7.68 -13.63
N ALA A 74 2.88 8.89 -14.08
CA ALA A 74 3.71 9.09 -15.26
C ALA A 74 5.10 8.48 -15.07
N ASP A 75 5.65 7.88 -16.14
CA ASP A 75 6.98 7.27 -16.14
C ASP A 75 8.05 8.32 -15.83
N SER A 76 8.44 8.39 -14.57
CA SER A 76 9.34 9.40 -14.02
C SER A 76 10.08 8.81 -12.82
N ALA A 77 11.23 9.37 -12.49
CA ALA A 77 11.99 8.95 -11.32
C ALA A 77 11.21 9.14 -9.99
N ALA A 78 10.14 9.93 -9.98
CA ALA A 78 9.29 10.10 -8.80
C ALA A 78 8.18 9.03 -8.68
N CYS A 79 7.96 8.22 -9.72
CA CYS A 79 6.89 7.23 -9.79
C CYS A 79 7.40 5.82 -9.48
N TYR A 80 7.20 5.36 -8.25
CA TYR A 80 7.55 4.00 -7.82
C TYR A 80 6.34 3.32 -7.19
N PRO A 81 5.78 2.25 -7.79
CA PRO A 81 4.60 1.57 -7.25
C PRO A 81 4.92 0.49 -6.21
N GLY A 82 6.18 0.37 -5.78
CA GLY A 82 6.62 -0.66 -4.83
C GLY A 82 5.88 -0.58 -3.49
N LEU A 83 5.69 -1.73 -2.85
CA LEU A 83 5.12 -1.82 -1.50
C LEU A 83 6.26 -1.78 -0.48
N SER A 84 6.40 -0.65 0.21
CA SER A 84 7.48 -0.43 1.18
C SER A 84 6.97 -0.46 2.62
N ALA A 85 5.87 0.23 2.88
CA ALA A 85 5.22 0.28 4.17
C ALA A 85 4.81 -1.12 4.68
N ALA A 86 4.74 -1.27 6.00
CA ALA A 86 4.19 -2.48 6.61
C ALA A 86 2.75 -2.74 6.11
N VAL A 87 2.40 -4.01 5.92
CA VAL A 87 1.04 -4.42 5.53
C VAL A 87 0.21 -4.78 6.76
N THR A 88 -1.12 -4.68 6.64
CA THR A 88 -2.07 -5.03 7.71
C THR A 88 -3.04 -6.08 7.20
N ALA A 89 -3.12 -7.23 7.88
CA ALA A 89 -4.05 -8.31 7.54
C ALA A 89 -5.32 -8.24 8.41
N LEU A 90 -6.46 -8.07 7.76
CA LEU A 90 -7.81 -8.13 8.32
C LEU A 90 -8.41 -9.54 8.11
N SER A 91 -9.66 -9.75 8.51
CA SER A 91 -10.36 -11.04 8.32
C SER A 91 -10.55 -11.44 6.86
N ASP A 92 -10.80 -10.48 5.99
CA ASP A 92 -11.17 -10.68 4.59
C ASP A 92 -10.26 -9.89 3.62
N LEU A 93 -9.44 -8.99 4.15
CA LEU A 93 -8.62 -8.08 3.37
C LEU A 93 -7.16 -8.03 3.86
N VAL A 94 -6.26 -7.68 2.95
CA VAL A 94 -4.90 -7.22 3.28
C VAL A 94 -4.76 -5.79 2.77
N LEU A 95 -4.43 -4.88 3.68
CA LEU A 95 -4.15 -3.49 3.36
C LEU A 95 -2.65 -3.35 3.08
N ALA A 96 -2.32 -2.79 1.93
CA ALA A 96 -0.96 -2.47 1.54
C ALA A 96 -0.91 -1.09 0.90
N ALA A 97 0.22 -0.40 1.07
CA ALA A 97 0.38 0.95 0.57
C ALA A 97 1.63 1.07 -0.32
N THR A 98 1.50 1.90 -1.34
CA THR A 98 2.50 2.04 -2.39
C THR A 98 3.32 3.32 -2.22
N LEU A 99 4.56 3.29 -2.71
CA LEU A 99 5.44 4.44 -2.73
C LEU A 99 4.96 5.58 -3.65
N ASP A 100 4.02 5.32 -4.57
CA ASP A 100 3.33 6.34 -5.37
C ASP A 100 2.03 6.84 -4.71
N GLY A 101 1.85 6.55 -3.42
CA GLY A 101 0.80 7.15 -2.58
C GLY A 101 -0.58 6.61 -2.89
N ARG A 102 -0.73 5.29 -2.93
CA ARG A 102 -2.04 4.63 -2.94
C ARG A 102 -2.16 3.70 -1.75
N LEU A 103 -3.35 3.67 -1.15
CA LEU A 103 -3.77 2.63 -0.23
C LEU A 103 -4.60 1.61 -1.00
N GLN A 104 -4.22 0.34 -0.92
CA GLN A 104 -4.85 -0.77 -1.64
C GLN A 104 -5.35 -1.82 -0.65
N ALA A 105 -6.55 -2.34 -0.90
CA ALA A 105 -7.13 -3.45 -0.15
C ALA A 105 -7.30 -4.66 -1.07
N TYR A 106 -6.65 -5.76 -0.72
CA TYR A 106 -6.66 -7.01 -1.48
C TYR A 106 -7.49 -8.05 -0.76
N ASP A 107 -8.29 -8.80 -1.50
CA ASP A 107 -8.96 -10.00 -0.99
C ASP A 107 -7.92 -10.97 -0.42
N ILE A 108 -8.11 -11.40 0.83
CA ILE A 108 -7.09 -12.17 1.56
C ILE A 108 -6.86 -13.56 0.95
N ALA A 109 -7.89 -14.16 0.34
CA ALA A 109 -7.86 -15.52 -0.18
C ALA A 109 -7.29 -15.58 -1.61
N THR A 110 -7.58 -14.56 -2.42
CA THR A 110 -7.28 -14.56 -3.86
C THR A 110 -6.23 -13.54 -4.28
N GLY A 111 -5.91 -12.56 -3.44
CA GLY A 111 -5.04 -11.44 -3.78
C GLY A 111 -5.68 -10.44 -4.75
N LYS A 112 -6.97 -10.57 -5.08
CA LYS A 112 -7.65 -9.64 -6.00
C LYS A 112 -7.83 -8.28 -5.35
N LEU A 113 -7.47 -7.20 -6.04
CA LEU A 113 -7.73 -5.84 -5.58
C LEU A 113 -9.25 -5.61 -5.45
N ARG A 114 -9.70 -5.19 -4.25
CA ARG A 114 -11.11 -4.94 -3.91
C ARG A 114 -11.42 -3.45 -3.83
N TRP A 115 -10.45 -2.67 -3.37
CA TRP A 115 -10.58 -1.23 -3.22
C TRP A 115 -9.21 -0.56 -3.27
N GLU A 116 -9.18 0.68 -3.74
CA GLU A 116 -7.99 1.52 -3.77
C GLU A 116 -8.36 2.99 -3.54
N SER A 117 -7.45 3.74 -2.92
CA SER A 117 -7.54 5.20 -2.79
C SER A 117 -6.21 5.85 -3.16
N ALA A 118 -6.24 6.80 -4.08
CA ALA A 118 -5.10 7.66 -4.39
C ALA A 118 -4.98 8.78 -3.35
N THR A 119 -3.84 8.80 -2.66
CA THR A 119 -3.54 9.70 -1.55
C THR A 119 -2.44 10.70 -1.87
N ALA A 120 -1.62 10.49 -2.91
CA ALA A 120 -0.62 11.47 -3.36
C ALA A 120 -1.26 12.65 -4.13
N ARG A 121 -2.09 13.44 -3.44
CA ARG A 121 -2.79 14.62 -3.98
C ARG A 121 -3.02 15.66 -2.90
N GLU A 122 -3.50 16.83 -3.31
CA GLU A 122 -3.95 17.87 -2.38
C GLU A 122 -5.27 17.46 -1.71
N PHE A 123 -5.37 17.78 -0.42
CA PHE A 123 -6.55 17.64 0.41
C PHE A 123 -6.86 18.96 1.11
N GLN A 124 -8.14 19.18 1.34
CA GLN A 124 -8.58 20.10 2.37
C GLN A 124 -8.56 19.36 3.71
N ALA A 125 -7.78 19.84 4.68
CA ALA A 125 -7.77 19.32 6.03
C ALA A 125 -9.01 19.77 6.84
N VAL A 126 -9.29 19.08 7.94
CA VAL A 126 -10.46 19.38 8.80
C VAL A 126 -10.42 20.77 9.43
N ASP A 127 -9.25 21.39 9.53
CA ASP A 127 -9.06 22.74 10.04
C ASP A 127 -9.07 23.83 8.94
N GLY A 128 -9.39 23.45 7.71
CA GLY A 128 -9.51 24.36 6.59
C GLY A 128 -8.19 24.67 5.87
N ARG A 129 -7.06 24.08 6.26
CA ARG A 129 -5.77 24.28 5.56
C ARG A 129 -5.58 23.28 4.43
N SER A 130 -4.87 23.69 3.39
CA SER A 130 -4.39 22.76 2.37
C SER A 130 -3.32 21.83 2.96
N ALA A 131 -3.42 20.55 2.62
CA ALA A 131 -2.45 19.52 2.96
C ALA A 131 -2.15 18.68 1.71
N GLN A 132 -0.91 18.19 1.61
CA GLN A 132 -0.45 17.44 0.45
C GLN A 132 -0.09 16.02 0.89
N GLY A 133 -0.69 15.02 0.26
CA GLY A 133 -0.28 13.64 0.45
C GLY A 133 0.89 13.28 -0.46
N GLY A 134 1.55 12.17 -0.15
CA GLY A 134 2.73 11.69 -0.87
C GLY A 134 2.91 10.19 -0.74
N ALA A 135 4.16 9.75 -0.84
CA ALA A 135 4.55 8.36 -0.70
C ALA A 135 4.15 7.80 0.67
N ILE A 136 3.88 6.50 0.73
CA ILE A 136 3.57 5.81 1.98
C ILE A 136 4.66 4.77 2.23
N ASP A 137 5.41 5.01 3.30
CA ASP A 137 6.55 4.20 3.72
C ASP A 137 6.61 4.17 5.26
N ALA A 138 7.47 3.32 5.81
CA ALA A 138 7.54 3.01 7.24
C ALA A 138 6.25 2.39 7.78
N GLY A 139 5.39 3.22 8.35
CA GLY A 139 4.12 2.79 8.92
C GLY A 139 3.12 2.36 7.84
N GLY A 140 2.45 1.23 8.09
CA GLY A 140 1.31 0.78 7.31
C GLY A 140 0.00 1.46 7.68
N ALA A 141 -1.09 0.98 7.08
CA ALA A 141 -2.43 1.33 7.49
C ALA A 141 -2.74 0.76 8.88
N ILE A 142 -3.22 1.59 9.80
CA ILE A 142 -3.63 1.21 11.16
C ILE A 142 -5.13 1.01 11.17
N VAL A 143 -5.62 -0.03 11.85
CA VAL A 143 -7.04 -0.30 11.98
C VAL A 143 -7.47 -0.06 13.42
N ALA A 144 -8.45 0.81 13.63
CA ALA A 144 -8.98 1.16 14.93
C ALA A 144 -10.52 1.14 14.88
N GLY A 145 -11.13 0.13 15.50
CA GLY A 145 -12.58 -0.11 15.37
C GLY A 145 -12.96 -0.31 13.89
N HIS A 146 -13.86 0.53 13.38
CA HIS A 146 -14.31 0.49 11.98
C HIS A 146 -13.55 1.47 11.07
N GLN A 147 -12.43 2.00 11.55
CA GLN A 147 -11.64 2.99 10.83
C GLN A 147 -10.31 2.41 10.33
N VAL A 148 -9.90 2.85 9.15
CA VAL A 148 -8.55 2.69 8.62
C VAL A 148 -7.86 4.05 8.65
N ILE A 149 -6.75 4.13 9.36
CA ILE A 149 -5.97 5.35 9.57
C ILE A 149 -4.64 5.21 8.83
N LEU A 150 -4.25 6.22 8.06
CA LEU A 150 -3.08 6.17 7.20
C LEU A 150 -2.37 7.52 7.13
N ASN A 151 -1.05 7.51 7.30
CA ASN A 151 -0.21 8.66 6.99
C ASN A 151 0.16 8.61 5.50
N SER A 152 -0.06 9.72 4.78
CA SER A 152 0.37 9.89 3.40
C SER A 152 1.40 11.02 3.32
N GLY A 153 2.62 10.63 2.99
CA GLY A 153 3.78 11.51 2.98
C GLY A 153 4.96 10.89 3.70
N TYR A 154 6.03 10.64 2.96
CA TYR A 154 7.31 10.21 3.53
C TYR A 154 8.43 10.77 2.66
N GLY A 155 9.13 11.79 3.15
CA GLY A 155 10.11 12.54 2.37
C GLY A 155 11.52 11.95 2.37
N LEU A 156 11.75 10.86 3.10
CA LEU A 156 13.06 10.19 3.08
C LEU A 156 13.18 9.31 1.84
N PHE A 157 14.42 8.87 1.56
CA PHE A 157 14.70 7.96 0.45
C PHE A 157 14.28 8.47 -0.94
N SER A 158 14.34 9.79 -1.19
CA SER A 158 13.92 10.40 -2.46
C SER A 158 12.45 10.17 -2.83
N GLN A 159 11.59 9.98 -1.83
CA GLN A 159 10.17 9.75 -2.01
C GLN A 159 9.36 11.06 -1.88
N ALA A 160 8.12 11.04 -2.35
CA ALA A 160 7.25 12.20 -2.29
C ALA A 160 6.88 12.51 -0.83
N PRO A 161 7.25 13.70 -0.30
CA PRO A 161 6.86 14.11 1.04
C PRO A 161 5.35 14.37 1.09
N GLY A 162 4.83 14.50 2.30
CA GLY A 162 3.44 14.88 2.54
C GLY A 162 3.16 15.01 4.03
N ASN A 163 2.01 15.57 4.35
CA ASN A 163 1.59 15.89 5.71
C ASN A 163 0.12 15.52 5.98
N VAL A 164 -0.41 14.54 5.24
CA VAL A 164 -1.82 14.15 5.33
C VAL A 164 -1.98 12.93 6.23
N LEU A 165 -2.91 13.01 7.18
CA LEU A 165 -3.46 11.87 7.90
C LEU A 165 -4.88 11.60 7.38
N LEU A 166 -5.11 10.41 6.83
CA LEU A 166 -6.41 9.98 6.32
C LEU A 166 -7.08 9.03 7.32
N VAL A 167 -8.39 9.20 7.47
CA VAL A 167 -9.25 8.29 8.23
C VAL A 167 -10.38 7.85 7.32
N TYR A 168 -10.38 6.58 6.95
CA TYR A 168 -11.46 5.95 6.18
C TYR A 168 -12.42 5.27 7.14
N GLY A 169 -13.71 5.37 6.87
CA GLY A 169 -14.75 4.59 7.53
C GLY A 169 -15.74 4.04 6.50
N ALA A 170 -16.52 3.05 6.89
CA ALA A 170 -17.67 2.65 6.09
C ALA A 170 -18.66 3.82 6.02
N THR A 171 -19.08 4.20 4.81
CA THR A 171 -20.29 5.00 4.67
C THR A 171 -21.46 4.04 4.78
N ASP A 172 -22.35 4.28 5.74
CA ASP A 172 -23.67 3.65 5.73
C ASP A 172 -24.38 4.11 4.45
N ARG A 173 -24.29 3.32 3.38
CA ARG A 173 -25.25 3.41 2.30
C ARG A 173 -26.54 2.78 2.81
N SER A 174 -27.30 3.54 3.59
CA SER A 174 -28.75 3.32 3.65
C SER A 174 -29.27 3.42 2.21
N PRO A 175 -29.99 2.43 1.67
CA PRO A 175 -30.65 2.60 0.39
C PRO A 175 -31.56 3.82 0.52
N SER A 176 -31.35 4.80 -0.37
CA SER A 176 -32.16 6.01 -0.47
C SER A 176 -33.64 5.66 -0.38
N GLY A 177 -34.34 6.37 0.50
CA GLY A 177 -35.73 6.11 0.87
C GLY A 177 -36.63 5.84 -0.33
N HIS A 178 -37.55 4.90 -0.13
CA HIS A 178 -38.81 4.93 -0.85
C HIS A 178 -39.50 6.25 -0.53
N ASP A 179 -39.38 7.18 -1.47
CA ASP A 179 -40.33 8.26 -1.66
C ASP A 179 -41.63 7.61 -2.14
N SER A 180 -42.49 7.21 -1.19
CA SER A 180 -43.89 6.94 -1.49
C SER A 180 -44.68 8.24 -1.30
N GLY A 181 -44.37 9.23 -2.15
CA GLY A 181 -45.38 10.18 -2.54
C GLY A 181 -46.37 9.50 -3.49
N ASN A 182 -47.63 9.38 -3.09
CA ASN A 182 -48.72 9.85 -3.94
C ASN A 182 -50.03 10.05 -3.14
N PRO A 183 -50.92 10.93 -3.63
CA PRO A 183 -51.99 11.57 -2.89
C PRO A 183 -53.29 10.76 -2.91
N GLU A 184 -54.10 10.98 -1.90
CA GLU A 184 -55.55 11.26 -1.96
C GLU A 184 -56.01 11.81 -0.61
#